data_AF-A0AA91THX6-F1
#
_entry.id   AF-A0AA91THX6-F1
#
_cell.length_a   1.000
_cell.length_b   1.000
_cell.length_c   1.000
_cell.angle_alpha   90.00
_cell.angle_beta   90.00
_cell.angle_gamma   90.00
#
_symmetry.space_group_name_H-M   'P 1'
#
loop_
_entity.id
_entity.type
_entity.pdbx_description
1 polymer ?
#
loop_
_entity_poly.entity_id
_entity_poly.type
_entity_poly.pdbx_seq_one_letter_code
_entity_poly.pdbx_strand_id
1 'polypeptide(L)'
;MKENWIQLIDTIEKDPFETEAFFALMEYVGEASDDDKRRVVQEVERRIKMIARYDADKSFRFRKFSEQEREVLDSLWSTRVKILNVMMLNPTEEEIERLGHQNDKLHELSKDAFAQGRNLWKSLSHSPSLMANEDYYDVEEHVDFSWNDEDSVLKMDNDDYYGSDFEYMLHFHCNFRDSGRYSYGEPLVADDGTNWNLDYLDNQAFDRFCICHLLHSLHSHEHYSLPDILRMDDFWTDVSLRYEREVYQWKKGNVFFIHEENGKGMDETDR
;
A
#
# COMPACT_ATOMS: atom_id res chain seq x y z
N MET A 1 -15.88 -19.83 24.83
CA MET A 1 -15.13 -19.44 23.63
C MET A 1 -15.28 -17.94 23.27
N LYS A 2 -16.41 -17.27 23.58
CA LYS A 2 -16.72 -15.90 23.10
C LYS A 2 -15.88 -14.70 23.61
N GLU A 3 -14.95 -14.89 24.55
CA GLU A 3 -14.21 -13.78 25.19
C GLU A 3 -12.67 -13.87 25.03
N ASN A 4 -12.14 -14.82 24.27
CA ASN A 4 -10.68 -15.01 24.15
C ASN A 4 -10.02 -14.05 23.15
N TRP A 5 -10.75 -13.59 22.12
CA TRP A 5 -10.15 -12.82 21.02
C TRP A 5 -9.62 -11.45 21.45
N ILE A 6 -10.19 -10.82 22.50
CA ILE A 6 -9.65 -9.57 23.05
C ILE A 6 -8.23 -9.79 23.60
N GLN A 7 -8.00 -10.91 24.30
CA GLN A 7 -6.68 -11.25 24.84
C GLN A 7 -5.67 -11.56 23.74
N LEU A 8 -6.13 -12.07 22.59
CA LEU A 8 -5.28 -12.24 21.41
C LEU A 8 -4.84 -10.88 20.86
N ILE A 9 -5.75 -9.91 20.73
CA ILE A 9 -5.39 -8.54 20.32
C ILE A 9 -4.46 -7.89 21.35
N ASP A 10 -4.70 -8.09 22.66
CA ASP A 10 -3.79 -7.61 23.71
C ASP A 10 -2.37 -8.18 23.57
N THR A 11 -2.27 -9.46 23.20
CA THR A 11 -0.98 -10.12 22.95
C THR A 11 -0.30 -9.53 21.72
N ILE A 12 -1.03 -9.37 20.61
CA ILE A 12 -0.53 -8.76 19.36
C ILE A 12 -0.04 -7.31 19.60
N GLU A 13 -0.78 -6.52 20.37
CA GLU A 13 -0.39 -5.14 20.69
C GLU A 13 0.86 -5.08 21.57
N LYS A 14 1.03 -6.05 22.48
CA LYS A 14 2.18 -6.11 23.38
C LYS A 14 3.44 -6.64 22.70
N ASP A 15 3.30 -7.61 21.81
CA ASP A 15 4.38 -8.23 21.05
C ASP A 15 3.93 -8.46 19.60
N PRO A 16 4.16 -7.50 18.69
CA PRO A 16 3.75 -7.57 17.29
C PRO A 16 4.35 -8.74 16.51
N PHE A 17 5.41 -9.37 17.02
CA PHE A 17 6.10 -10.50 16.41
C PHE A 17 5.58 -11.85 16.95
N GLU A 18 4.67 -11.83 17.92
CA GLU A 18 3.96 -13.02 18.38
C GLU A 18 2.97 -13.44 17.29
N THR A 19 3.34 -14.50 16.55
CA THR A 19 2.55 -15.01 15.43
C THR A 19 1.47 -16.01 15.83
N GLU A 20 1.58 -16.70 16.98
CA GLU A 20 0.60 -17.69 17.44
C GLU A 20 -0.73 -17.02 17.80
N ALA A 21 -0.69 -15.89 18.51
CA ALA A 21 -1.84 -15.07 18.86
C ALA A 21 -2.54 -14.52 17.61
N PHE A 22 -1.76 -14.12 16.61
CA PHE A 22 -2.28 -13.72 15.31
C PHE A 22 -3.00 -14.86 14.60
N PHE A 23 -2.38 -16.04 14.48
CA PHE A 23 -3.01 -17.19 13.83
C PHE A 23 -4.25 -17.68 14.58
N ALA A 24 -4.21 -17.72 15.92
CA ALA A 24 -5.37 -18.06 16.74
C ALA A 24 -6.53 -17.05 16.56
N LEU A 25 -6.20 -15.76 16.35
CA LEU A 25 -7.22 -14.75 16.06
C LEU A 25 -7.83 -14.96 14.68
N MET A 26 -7.01 -15.29 13.66
CA MET A 26 -7.49 -15.59 12.32
C MET A 26 -8.35 -16.87 12.28
N GLU A 27 -7.99 -17.90 13.05
CA GLU A 27 -8.80 -19.11 13.23
C GLU A 27 -10.17 -18.76 13.83
N TYR A 28 -10.20 -17.97 14.91
CA TYR A 28 -11.45 -17.48 15.49
C TYR A 28 -12.29 -16.70 14.48
N VAL A 29 -11.69 -15.78 13.72
CA VAL A 29 -12.36 -14.94 12.72
C VAL A 29 -12.96 -15.79 11.59
N GLY A 30 -12.27 -16.86 11.16
CA GLY A 30 -12.76 -17.77 10.13
C GLY A 30 -14.05 -18.52 10.52
N GLU A 31 -14.23 -18.83 11.80
CA GLU A 31 -15.41 -19.53 12.31
C GLU A 31 -16.49 -18.61 12.92
N ALA A 32 -16.15 -17.34 13.15
CA ALA A 32 -17.02 -16.36 13.78
C ALA A 32 -18.22 -15.97 12.91
N SER A 33 -19.31 -15.56 13.55
CA SER A 33 -20.40 -14.86 12.86
C SER A 33 -19.97 -13.48 12.39
N ASP A 34 -20.64 -12.93 11.39
CA ASP A 34 -20.29 -11.60 10.86
C ASP A 34 -20.40 -10.49 11.91
N ASP A 35 -21.37 -10.57 12.83
CA ASP A 35 -21.45 -9.68 13.99
C ASP A 35 -20.21 -9.77 14.91
N ASP A 36 -19.64 -10.97 15.06
CA ASP A 36 -18.45 -11.18 15.88
C ASP A 36 -17.22 -10.63 15.16
N LYS A 37 -17.07 -10.89 13.86
CA LYS A 37 -15.99 -10.32 13.01
C LYS A 37 -16.01 -8.79 13.04
N ARG A 38 -17.20 -8.18 12.92
CA ARG A 38 -17.39 -6.73 13.01
C ARG A 38 -16.89 -6.17 14.35
N ARG A 39 -17.20 -6.84 15.46
CA ARG A 39 -16.71 -6.43 16.79
C ARG A 39 -15.18 -6.52 16.89
N VAL A 40 -14.57 -7.53 16.27
CA VAL A 40 -13.10 -7.64 16.22
C VAL A 40 -12.49 -6.50 15.41
N VAL A 41 -13.00 -6.21 14.20
CA VAL A 41 -12.55 -5.07 13.37
C VAL A 41 -12.63 -3.76 14.15
N GLN A 42 -13.78 -3.49 14.76
CA GLN A 42 -14.02 -2.27 15.53
C GLN A 42 -13.06 -2.11 16.71
N GLU A 43 -12.72 -3.20 17.39
CA GLU A 43 -11.75 -3.18 18.50
C GLU A 43 -10.32 -2.93 18.01
N VAL A 44 -9.90 -3.56 16.91
CA VAL A 44 -8.60 -3.31 16.26
C VAL A 44 -8.50 -1.84 15.83
N GLU A 45 -9.52 -1.33 15.15
CA GLU A 45 -9.60 0.06 14.71
C GLU A 45 -9.59 1.05 15.88
N ARG A 46 -10.26 0.71 16.98
CA ARG A 46 -10.23 1.51 18.20
C ARG A 46 -8.81 1.62 18.75
N ARG A 47 -8.03 0.53 18.74
CA ARG A 47 -6.62 0.53 19.18
C ARG A 47 -5.71 1.33 18.24
N ILE A 48 -5.88 1.18 16.93
CA ILE A 48 -5.21 2.03 15.93
C ILE A 48 -5.47 3.50 16.24
N LYS A 49 -6.73 3.91 16.40
CA LYS A 49 -7.12 5.29 16.75
C LYS A 49 -6.47 5.77 18.05
N MET A 50 -6.44 4.93 19.08
CA MET A 50 -5.85 5.27 20.38
C MET A 50 -4.34 5.51 20.33
N ILE A 51 -3.61 4.78 19.48
CA ILE A 51 -2.17 4.92 19.29
C ILE A 51 -1.89 6.08 18.32
N ALA A 52 -2.57 6.09 17.17
CA ALA A 52 -2.33 7.00 16.07
C ALA A 52 -2.48 8.46 16.48
N ARG A 53 -3.56 8.80 17.22
CA ARG A 53 -3.95 10.14 17.73
C ARG A 53 -3.55 11.32 16.82
N TYR A 54 -4.54 12.07 16.34
CA TYR A 54 -4.25 13.33 15.63
C TYR A 54 -3.33 14.24 16.44
N ASP A 55 -2.36 14.85 15.75
CA ASP A 55 -1.56 15.92 16.31
C ASP A 55 -2.51 17.10 16.57
N ALA A 56 -2.78 17.38 17.85
CA ALA A 56 -3.71 18.44 18.25
C ALA A 56 -3.30 19.82 17.73
N ASP A 57 -2.02 20.00 17.38
CA ASP A 57 -1.47 21.26 16.87
C ASP A 57 -1.44 21.33 15.32
N LYS A 58 -1.72 20.22 14.62
CA LYS A 58 -1.70 20.13 13.14
C LYS A 58 -2.93 19.39 12.63
N SER A 59 -3.90 20.13 12.11
CA SER A 59 -5.11 19.55 11.53
C SER A 59 -4.76 18.46 10.51
N PHE A 60 -5.30 17.27 10.69
CA PHE A 60 -5.20 16.12 9.78
C PHE A 60 -3.81 15.52 9.60
N ARG A 61 -2.84 15.79 10.48
CA ARG A 61 -1.58 15.03 10.49
C ARG A 61 -1.49 14.16 11.73
N PHE A 62 -1.00 12.94 11.54
CA PHE A 62 -0.61 12.10 12.66
C PHE A 62 0.69 12.63 13.28
N ARG A 63 0.81 12.45 14.59
CA ARG A 63 2.08 12.69 15.28
C ARG A 63 3.16 11.74 14.74
N LYS A 64 4.43 12.03 15.04
CA LYS A 64 5.51 11.08 14.77
C LYS A 64 5.35 9.85 15.69
N PHE A 65 5.45 8.66 15.10
CA PHE A 65 5.44 7.38 15.80
C PHE A 65 6.87 6.93 16.14
N SER A 66 7.04 6.35 17.32
CA SER A 66 8.23 5.56 17.65
C SER A 66 8.28 4.28 16.83
N GLU A 67 9.45 3.64 16.74
CA GLU A 67 9.62 2.37 16.03
C GLU A 67 8.69 1.27 16.55
N GLN A 68 8.58 1.16 17.88
CA GLN A 68 7.66 0.23 18.52
C GLN A 68 6.19 0.52 18.16
N GLU A 69 5.78 1.79 18.17
CA GLU A 69 4.41 2.16 17.78
C GLU A 69 4.14 1.83 16.31
N ARG A 70 5.13 1.97 15.43
CA ARG A 70 5.00 1.58 14.02
C ARG A 70 4.78 0.08 13.88
N GLU A 71 5.55 -0.75 14.58
CA GLU A 71 5.39 -2.21 14.54
C GLU A 71 4.02 -2.66 15.07
N VAL A 72 3.56 -2.05 16.15
CA VAL A 72 2.22 -2.32 16.69
C VAL A 72 1.13 -1.89 15.71
N LEU A 73 1.23 -0.68 15.14
CA LEU A 73 0.27 -0.17 14.17
C LEU A 73 0.23 -1.02 12.90
N ASP A 74 1.38 -1.48 12.42
CA ASP A 74 1.49 -2.35 11.24
C ASP A 74 0.85 -3.73 11.48
N SER A 75 1.08 -4.32 12.65
CA SER A 75 0.45 -5.60 13.02
C SER A 75 -1.06 -5.49 13.22
N LEU A 76 -1.54 -4.39 13.83
CA LEU A 76 -2.96 -4.09 13.96
C LEU A 76 -3.60 -3.82 12.59
N TRP A 77 -2.93 -3.09 11.70
CA TRP A 77 -3.39 -2.85 10.33
C TRP A 77 -3.52 -4.16 9.55
N SER A 78 -2.47 -4.98 9.57
CA SER A 78 -2.47 -6.31 8.96
C SER A 78 -3.60 -7.20 9.49
N THR A 79 -3.88 -7.13 10.79
CA THR A 79 -5.00 -7.83 11.42
C THR A 79 -6.34 -7.33 10.87
N ARG A 80 -6.56 -6.00 10.81
CA ARG A 80 -7.76 -5.38 10.24
C ARG A 80 -7.99 -5.86 8.79
N VAL A 81 -6.95 -5.79 7.96
CA VAL A 81 -7.01 -6.14 6.54
C VAL A 81 -7.49 -7.57 6.34
N LYS A 82 -6.91 -8.53 7.06
CA LYS A 82 -7.31 -9.93 6.94
C LYS A 82 -8.74 -10.17 7.38
N ILE A 83 -9.21 -9.53 8.46
CA ILE A 83 -10.60 -9.71 8.91
C ILE A 83 -11.58 -9.19 7.84
N LEU A 84 -11.32 -8.02 7.26
CA LEU A 84 -12.15 -7.44 6.20
C LEU A 84 -12.17 -8.31 4.94
N ASN A 85 -11.02 -8.87 4.55
CA ASN A 85 -10.95 -9.80 3.42
C ASN A 85 -11.74 -11.10 3.70
N VAL A 86 -11.66 -11.64 4.93
CA VAL A 86 -12.47 -12.80 5.35
C VAL A 86 -13.97 -12.50 5.27
N MET A 87 -14.39 -11.28 5.65
CA MET A 87 -15.79 -10.85 5.52
C MET A 87 -16.26 -10.76 4.06
N MET A 88 -15.34 -10.51 3.12
CA MET A 88 -15.64 -10.42 1.68
C MET A 88 -15.41 -11.73 0.91
N LEU A 89 -15.21 -12.88 1.57
CA LEU A 89 -14.99 -14.16 0.87
C LEU A 89 -16.18 -14.59 -0.02
N ASN A 90 -17.39 -14.16 0.31
CA ASN A 90 -18.59 -14.38 -0.49
C ASN A 90 -19.16 -13.02 -0.94
N PRO A 91 -18.51 -12.36 -1.92
CA PRO A 91 -18.88 -11.01 -2.29
C PRO A 91 -20.28 -10.98 -2.93
N THR A 92 -20.97 -9.87 -2.71
CA THR A 92 -22.23 -9.55 -3.40
C THR A 92 -21.98 -9.15 -4.85
N GLU A 93 -23.01 -9.18 -5.70
CA GLU A 93 -22.86 -8.76 -7.10
C GLU A 93 -22.44 -7.29 -7.22
N GLU A 94 -22.92 -6.41 -6.33
CA GLU A 94 -22.51 -5.00 -6.28
C GLU A 94 -21.02 -4.84 -5.97
N GLU A 95 -20.48 -5.66 -5.06
CA GLU A 95 -19.04 -5.66 -4.74
C GLU A 95 -18.19 -6.23 -5.89
N ILE A 96 -18.68 -7.26 -6.59
CA ILE A 96 -18.03 -7.81 -7.78
C ILE A 96 -17.99 -6.75 -8.89
N GLU A 97 -19.12 -6.08 -9.16
CA GLU A 97 -19.20 -5.00 -10.14
C GLU A 97 -18.28 -3.83 -9.77
N ARG A 98 -18.26 -3.43 -8.49
CA ARG A 98 -17.41 -2.35 -8.01
C ARG A 98 -15.92 -2.71 -8.10
N LEU A 99 -15.53 -3.94 -7.77
CA LEU A 99 -14.15 -4.39 -7.91
C LEU A 99 -13.72 -4.39 -9.37
N GLY A 100 -14.59 -4.85 -10.28
CA GLY A 100 -14.35 -4.79 -11.73
C GLY A 100 -14.13 -3.36 -12.22
N HIS A 101 -14.97 -2.42 -11.77
CA HIS A 101 -14.79 -0.99 -12.07
C HIS A 101 -13.44 -0.45 -11.54
N GLN A 102 -13.05 -0.82 -10.31
CA GLN A 102 -11.75 -0.42 -9.76
C GLN A 102 -10.59 -1.01 -10.58
N ASN A 103 -10.69 -2.28 -10.95
CA ASN A 103 -9.68 -2.94 -11.77
C ASN A 103 -9.48 -2.24 -13.11
N ASP A 104 -10.56 -1.93 -13.82
CA ASP A 104 -10.51 -1.25 -15.11
C ASP A 104 -9.92 0.17 -14.98
N LYS A 105 -10.33 0.91 -13.93
CA LYS A 105 -9.79 2.24 -13.63
C LYS A 105 -8.27 2.18 -13.38
N LEU A 106 -7.82 1.27 -12.53
CA LEU A 106 -6.40 1.10 -12.20
C LEU A 106 -5.57 0.65 -13.41
N HIS A 107 -6.13 -0.23 -14.25
CA HIS A 107 -5.49 -0.65 -15.49
C HIS A 107 -5.31 0.52 -16.47
N GLU A 108 -6.32 1.37 -16.66
CA GLU A 108 -6.20 2.55 -17.53
C GLU A 108 -5.24 3.60 -16.97
N LEU A 109 -5.23 3.83 -15.65
CA LEU A 109 -4.25 4.72 -15.00
C LEU A 109 -2.81 4.21 -15.20
N SER A 110 -2.58 2.91 -15.01
CA SER A 110 -1.27 2.27 -15.26
C SER A 110 -0.82 2.47 -16.71
N LYS A 111 -1.72 2.22 -17.68
CA LYS A 111 -1.43 2.42 -19.10
C LYS A 111 -1.09 3.87 -19.45
N ASP A 112 -1.81 4.83 -18.87
CA ASP A 112 -1.54 6.25 -19.05
C ASP A 112 -0.18 6.64 -18.46
N ALA A 113 0.13 6.19 -17.24
CA ALA A 113 1.42 6.41 -16.58
C ALA A 113 2.58 5.95 -17.47
N PHE A 114 2.54 4.70 -17.96
CA PHE A 114 3.57 4.21 -18.89
C PHE A 114 3.60 4.96 -20.22
N ALA A 115 2.46 5.44 -20.72
CA ALA A 115 2.44 6.25 -21.94
C ALA A 115 3.17 7.58 -21.73
N GLN A 116 2.96 8.22 -20.58
CA GLN A 116 3.64 9.43 -20.18
C GLN A 116 5.15 9.19 -19.96
N GLY A 117 5.53 8.11 -19.25
CA GLY A 117 6.93 7.73 -19.05
C GLY A 117 7.68 7.46 -20.35
N ARG A 118 7.05 6.74 -21.29
CA ARG A 118 7.59 6.57 -22.66
C ARG A 118 7.78 7.90 -23.39
N ASN A 119 6.88 8.87 -23.22
CA ASN A 119 7.00 10.18 -23.85
C ASN A 119 8.14 11.01 -23.22
N LEU A 120 8.35 10.88 -21.91
CA LEU A 120 9.45 11.49 -21.19
C LEU A 120 10.80 10.90 -21.64
N TRP A 121 10.90 9.57 -21.71
CA TRP A 121 12.08 8.88 -22.21
C TRP A 121 12.40 9.21 -23.67
N LYS A 122 11.38 9.30 -24.53
CA LYS A 122 11.55 9.78 -25.91
C LYS A 122 12.11 11.20 -25.92
N SER A 123 11.62 12.09 -25.07
CA SER A 123 12.10 13.46 -25.00
C SER A 123 13.59 13.53 -24.60
N LEU A 124 14.00 12.70 -23.63
CA LEU A 124 15.40 12.52 -23.24
C LEU A 124 16.26 12.00 -24.40
N SER A 125 15.77 10.97 -25.10
CA SER A 125 16.45 10.33 -26.25
C SER A 125 16.75 11.29 -27.40
N HIS A 126 15.96 12.37 -27.56
CA HIS A 126 16.19 13.40 -28.57
C HIS A 126 17.15 14.51 -28.13
N SER A 127 17.75 14.40 -26.93
CA SER A 127 18.70 15.36 -26.38
C SER A 127 20.09 14.75 -26.27
N PRO A 128 20.97 14.93 -27.28
CA PRO A 128 22.29 14.30 -27.30
C PRO A 128 23.16 14.63 -26.07
N SER A 129 23.00 15.82 -25.49
CA SER A 129 23.73 16.23 -24.29
C SER A 129 23.30 15.50 -23.02
N LEU A 130 22.03 15.07 -22.95
CA LEU A 130 21.52 14.32 -21.82
C LEU A 130 21.81 12.82 -22.01
N MET A 131 21.67 12.32 -23.23
CA MET A 131 22.01 10.92 -23.59
C MET A 131 23.48 10.57 -23.40
N ALA A 132 24.39 11.56 -23.38
CA ALA A 132 25.78 11.34 -22.99
C ALA A 132 25.93 10.80 -21.54
N ASN A 133 24.89 10.94 -20.72
CA ASN A 133 24.81 10.57 -19.32
C ASN A 133 23.55 9.72 -19.05
N GLU A 134 23.11 8.90 -20.02
CA GLU A 134 21.85 8.12 -19.89
C GLU A 134 21.80 7.24 -18.64
N ASP A 135 22.95 6.68 -18.22
CA ASP A 135 23.08 5.83 -17.04
C ASP A 135 22.76 6.53 -15.71
N TYR A 136 22.68 7.86 -15.70
CA TYR A 136 22.34 8.66 -14.53
C TYR A 136 20.86 9.08 -14.50
N TYR A 137 20.10 8.79 -15.56
CA TYR A 137 18.67 9.11 -15.62
C TYR A 137 17.83 7.88 -15.33
N ASP A 138 16.78 8.07 -14.53
CA ASP A 138 15.71 7.09 -14.36
C ASP A 138 14.35 7.74 -14.60
N VAL A 139 13.45 6.97 -15.21
CA VAL A 139 12.05 7.38 -15.37
C VAL A 139 11.24 6.49 -14.45
N GLU A 140 10.57 7.11 -13.48
CA GLU A 140 9.76 6.39 -12.51
C GLU A 140 8.29 6.77 -12.69
N GLU A 141 7.44 5.77 -12.92
CA GLU A 141 5.99 5.91 -12.96
C GLU A 141 5.35 5.41 -11.66
N HIS A 142 4.45 6.20 -11.11
CA HIS A 142 3.72 5.91 -9.88
C HIS A 142 2.22 6.13 -10.07
N VAL A 143 1.42 5.21 -9.53
CA VAL A 143 -0.02 5.38 -9.35
C VAL A 143 -0.35 4.94 -7.93
N ASP A 144 -0.93 5.83 -7.14
CA ASP A 144 -1.30 5.51 -5.75
C ASP A 144 -2.63 6.17 -5.38
N PHE A 145 -3.26 5.64 -4.33
CA PHE A 145 -4.40 6.26 -3.69
C PHE A 145 -3.90 7.49 -2.89
N SER A 146 -4.67 8.57 -2.92
CA SER A 146 -4.41 9.74 -2.09
C SER A 146 -5.66 10.10 -1.31
N TRP A 147 -5.56 10.05 0.01
CA TRP A 147 -6.60 10.61 0.85
C TRP A 147 -6.43 12.14 0.90
N ASN A 148 -7.34 12.87 0.25
CA ASN A 148 -7.39 14.33 0.24
C ASN A 148 -8.36 14.86 1.30
N ASP A 149 -9.57 14.32 1.30
CA ASP A 149 -10.64 14.65 2.23
C ASP A 149 -11.66 13.49 2.33
N GLU A 150 -12.83 13.75 2.93
CA GLU A 150 -13.88 12.75 3.11
C GLU A 150 -14.46 12.21 1.79
N ASP A 151 -14.39 12.99 0.70
CA ASP A 151 -14.89 12.60 -0.62
C ASP A 151 -13.94 11.64 -1.34
N SER A 152 -12.69 11.51 -0.88
CA SER A 152 -11.75 10.49 -1.38
C SER A 152 -12.20 9.05 -1.09
N VAL A 153 -13.17 8.88 -0.18
CA VAL A 153 -13.68 7.58 0.28
C VAL A 153 -15.17 7.43 -0.04
N LEU A 154 -15.48 6.55 -0.99
CA LEU A 154 -16.86 6.22 -1.35
C LEU A 154 -17.60 5.62 -0.15
N LYS A 155 -18.74 6.21 0.20
CA LYS A 155 -19.70 5.63 1.15
C LYS A 155 -20.56 4.60 0.44
N MET A 156 -20.56 3.37 0.93
CA MET A 156 -21.36 2.28 0.34
C MET A 156 -22.48 1.88 1.30
N ASP A 157 -23.62 1.45 0.76
CA ASP A 157 -24.79 1.04 1.57
C ASP A 157 -24.48 -0.13 2.50
N ASN A 158 -23.45 -0.94 2.19
CA ASN A 158 -23.00 -2.05 3.00
C ASN A 158 -21.84 -1.71 3.95
N ASP A 159 -21.49 -0.44 4.17
CA ASP A 159 -20.47 -0.04 5.15
C ASP A 159 -20.77 -0.60 6.55
N ASP A 160 -22.05 -0.58 6.94
CA ASP A 160 -22.53 -1.14 8.20
C ASP A 160 -22.29 -2.66 8.31
N TYR A 161 -22.24 -3.40 7.19
CA TYR A 161 -21.94 -4.84 7.20
C TYR A 161 -20.54 -5.11 7.74
N TYR A 162 -19.55 -4.34 7.25
CA TYR A 162 -18.16 -4.42 7.69
C TYR A 162 -17.94 -3.76 9.05
N GLY A 163 -18.69 -2.70 9.34
CA GLY A 163 -18.59 -1.89 10.56
C GLY A 163 -17.23 -1.22 10.76
N SER A 164 -16.45 -1.10 9.69
CA SER A 164 -15.18 -0.40 9.62
C SER A 164 -15.40 1.10 9.44
N ASP A 165 -14.60 1.92 10.11
CA ASP A 165 -14.50 3.35 9.81
C ASP A 165 -13.53 3.56 8.64
N PHE A 166 -13.98 3.23 7.43
CA PHE A 166 -13.17 3.28 6.20
C PHE A 166 -12.52 4.64 5.97
N GLU A 167 -13.22 5.72 6.28
CA GLU A 167 -12.70 7.08 6.10
C GLU A 167 -11.47 7.32 6.97
N TYR A 168 -11.58 7.09 8.28
CA TYR A 168 -10.45 7.25 9.18
C TYR A 168 -9.32 6.29 8.79
N MET A 169 -9.65 5.05 8.45
CA MET A 169 -8.66 3.99 8.21
C MET A 169 -7.87 4.21 6.93
N LEU A 170 -8.51 4.65 5.85
CA LEU A 170 -7.83 5.02 4.61
C LEU A 170 -6.98 6.29 4.79
N HIS A 171 -7.49 7.29 5.51
CA HIS A 171 -6.71 8.46 5.90
C HIS A 171 -5.45 8.06 6.70
N PHE A 172 -5.63 7.19 7.70
CA PHE A 172 -4.54 6.66 8.52
C PHE A 172 -3.49 5.95 7.68
N HIS A 173 -3.88 4.96 6.88
CA HIS A 173 -2.92 4.15 6.14
C HIS A 173 -2.16 4.93 5.08
N CYS A 174 -2.86 5.80 4.34
CA CYS A 174 -2.26 6.71 3.36
C CYS A 174 -1.11 7.53 3.99
N ASN A 175 -1.35 8.15 5.16
CA ASN A 175 -0.34 8.97 5.84
C ASN A 175 0.69 8.15 6.64
N PHE A 176 0.31 6.95 7.09
CA PHE A 176 1.21 6.06 7.82
C PHE A 176 2.32 5.55 6.89
N ARG A 177 1.99 5.18 5.65
CA ARG A 177 2.94 4.79 4.58
C ARG A 177 3.94 5.91 4.28
N ASP A 178 3.46 7.13 4.04
CA ASP A 178 4.28 8.31 3.73
C ASP A 178 5.31 8.69 4.81
N SER A 179 5.13 8.20 6.03
CA SER A 179 5.94 8.61 7.19
C SER A 179 7.28 7.87 7.35
N GLY A 180 7.70 7.04 6.38
CA GLY A 180 9.11 6.66 6.22
C GLY A 180 9.54 5.26 6.71
N ARG A 181 8.74 4.22 6.47
CA ARG A 181 9.24 2.81 6.42
C ARG A 181 8.93 2.11 5.09
N TYR A 182 7.83 2.48 4.41
CA TYR A 182 7.47 1.99 3.08
C TYR A 182 7.91 3.03 2.04
N SER A 183 9.22 3.17 1.86
CA SER A 183 9.75 4.03 0.81
C SER A 183 9.68 3.25 -0.50
N TYR A 184 8.83 3.74 -1.41
CA TYR A 184 8.53 3.19 -2.73
C TYR A 184 7.69 1.92 -2.68
N GLY A 185 6.45 2.02 -3.15
CA GLY A 185 5.65 0.85 -3.49
C GLY A 185 6.37 -0.03 -4.51
N GLU A 186 5.87 -1.26 -4.71
CA GLU A 186 6.36 -2.10 -5.80
C GLU A 186 6.38 -1.29 -7.11
N PRO A 187 7.48 -1.35 -7.89
CA PRO A 187 7.54 -0.66 -9.17
C PRO A 187 6.30 -0.97 -10.01
N LEU A 188 5.77 0.03 -10.69
CA LEU A 188 4.65 -0.21 -11.58
C LEU A 188 5.09 -1.22 -12.66
N VAL A 189 4.32 -2.29 -12.83
CA VAL A 189 4.54 -3.30 -13.87
C VAL A 189 3.49 -3.16 -14.96
N ALA A 190 3.94 -3.21 -16.21
CA ALA A 190 3.04 -3.15 -17.36
C ALA A 190 2.23 -4.44 -17.47
N ASP A 191 0.91 -4.31 -17.47
CA ASP A 191 0.01 -5.44 -17.71
C ASP A 191 0.20 -5.99 -19.14
N ASP A 192 0.53 -7.26 -19.25
CA ASP A 192 0.67 -8.00 -20.50
C ASP A 192 -0.53 -8.91 -20.82
N GLY A 193 -1.58 -8.80 -20.02
CA GLY A 193 -2.78 -9.65 -20.08
C GLY A 193 -2.72 -10.88 -19.16
N THR A 194 -1.63 -11.08 -18.42
CA THR A 194 -1.56 -12.05 -17.32
C THR A 194 -2.49 -11.62 -16.19
N ASN A 195 -3.27 -12.56 -15.67
CA ASN A 195 -4.14 -12.33 -14.52
C ASN A 195 -3.31 -12.37 -13.23
N TRP A 196 -3.32 -11.28 -12.45
CA TRP A 196 -2.60 -11.15 -11.19
C TRP A 196 -3.45 -11.55 -9.97
N ASN A 197 -4.24 -12.61 -10.10
CA ASN A 197 -5.07 -13.12 -9.02
C ASN A 197 -4.24 -13.96 -8.03
N LEU A 198 -4.16 -13.50 -6.78
CA LEU A 198 -3.49 -14.20 -5.68
C LEU A 198 -4.28 -14.01 -4.38
N ASP A 199 -4.15 -14.96 -3.46
CA ASP A 199 -4.79 -14.94 -2.13
C ASP A 199 -6.30 -14.69 -2.22
N TYR A 200 -6.84 -13.62 -1.61
CA TYR A 200 -8.27 -13.31 -1.65
C TYR A 200 -8.79 -12.92 -3.04
N LEU A 201 -7.90 -12.55 -3.97
CA LEU A 201 -8.24 -12.30 -5.37
C LEU A 201 -8.38 -13.59 -6.18
N ASP A 202 -7.82 -14.72 -5.71
CA ASP A 202 -8.04 -16.06 -6.27
C ASP A 202 -9.40 -16.63 -5.80
N ASN A 203 -10.46 -15.88 -6.11
CA ASN A 203 -11.84 -16.21 -5.79
C ASN A 203 -12.66 -16.31 -7.07
N GLN A 204 -13.40 -17.40 -7.23
CA GLN A 204 -14.22 -17.67 -8.42
C GLN A 204 -15.22 -16.57 -8.76
N ALA A 205 -15.64 -15.78 -7.77
CA ALA A 205 -16.50 -14.61 -7.99
C ALA A 205 -15.87 -13.58 -8.94
N PHE A 206 -14.53 -13.52 -9.00
CA PHE A 206 -13.75 -12.57 -9.78
C PHE A 206 -13.20 -13.14 -11.09
N ASP A 207 -13.47 -14.42 -11.42
CA ASP A 207 -12.99 -15.10 -12.65
C ASP A 207 -13.41 -14.39 -13.96
N ARG A 208 -14.41 -13.52 -13.88
CA ARG A 208 -14.89 -12.71 -15.02
C ARG A 208 -13.97 -11.54 -15.37
N PHE A 209 -12.98 -11.23 -14.53
CA PHE A 209 -12.03 -10.14 -14.73
C PHE A 209 -10.61 -10.69 -14.90
N CYS A 210 -9.81 -9.99 -15.69
CA CYS A 210 -8.36 -10.14 -15.62
C CYS A 210 -7.86 -9.11 -14.60
N ILE A 211 -7.42 -9.56 -13.42
CA ILE A 211 -6.92 -8.68 -12.38
C ILE A 211 -5.62 -8.06 -12.84
N CYS A 212 -5.58 -6.72 -12.89
CA CYS A 212 -4.41 -5.97 -13.26
C CYS A 212 -3.37 -5.94 -12.13
N HIS A 213 -2.11 -5.74 -12.50
CA HIS A 213 -1.01 -5.67 -11.55
C HIS A 213 -1.22 -4.60 -10.48
N LEU A 214 -1.77 -3.43 -10.83
CA LEU A 214 -1.94 -2.35 -9.87
C LEU A 214 -2.98 -2.68 -8.77
N LEU A 215 -4.09 -3.34 -9.13
CA LEU A 215 -5.06 -3.81 -8.14
C LEU A 215 -4.44 -4.88 -7.23
N HIS A 216 -3.68 -5.80 -7.82
CA HIS A 216 -2.89 -6.78 -7.08
C HIS A 216 -1.91 -6.10 -6.11
N SER A 217 -1.17 -5.09 -6.58
CA SER A 217 -0.21 -4.34 -5.78
C SER A 217 -0.87 -3.65 -4.59
N LEU A 218 -1.97 -2.93 -4.81
CA LEU A 218 -2.74 -2.31 -3.72
C LEU A 218 -3.15 -3.33 -2.65
N HIS A 219 -3.57 -4.52 -3.06
CA HIS A 219 -4.01 -5.56 -2.14
C HIS A 219 -2.86 -6.27 -1.41
N SER A 220 -1.90 -6.79 -2.18
CA SER A 220 -0.90 -7.74 -1.71
C SER A 220 0.39 -7.07 -1.20
N HIS A 221 0.71 -5.89 -1.71
CA HIS A 221 1.96 -5.18 -1.41
C HIS A 221 1.73 -3.91 -0.60
N GLU A 222 0.65 -3.18 -0.89
CA GLU A 222 0.27 -1.98 -0.12
C GLU A 222 -0.70 -2.28 1.02
N HIS A 223 -1.05 -3.56 1.21
CA HIS A 223 -1.84 -4.05 2.32
C HIS A 223 -3.20 -3.36 2.48
N TYR A 224 -3.88 -3.02 1.39
CA TYR A 224 -5.30 -2.65 1.46
C TYR A 224 -6.19 -3.89 1.42
N SER A 225 -7.25 -3.91 2.22
CA SER A 225 -8.26 -4.96 2.09
C SER A 225 -9.09 -4.76 0.81
N LEU A 226 -9.70 -5.81 0.29
CA LEU A 226 -10.63 -5.68 -0.85
C LEU A 226 -11.75 -4.66 -0.53
N PRO A 227 -12.38 -4.68 0.66
CA PRO A 227 -13.35 -3.65 1.04
C PRO A 227 -12.78 -2.21 1.06
N ASP A 228 -11.49 -2.03 1.39
CA ASP A 228 -10.84 -0.72 1.30
C ASP A 228 -10.74 -0.28 -0.18
N ILE A 229 -10.27 -1.16 -1.07
CA ILE A 229 -10.11 -0.87 -2.50
C ILE A 229 -11.44 -0.50 -3.16
N LEU A 230 -12.54 -1.17 -2.79
CA LEU A 230 -13.88 -0.80 -3.29
C LEU A 230 -14.24 0.66 -3.00
N ARG A 231 -13.70 1.23 -1.92
CA ARG A 231 -14.04 2.57 -1.42
C ARG A 231 -13.07 3.65 -1.84
N MET A 232 -11.98 3.32 -2.51
CA MET A 232 -11.02 4.31 -3.00
C MET A 232 -11.54 5.02 -4.26
N ASP A 233 -11.69 6.34 -4.23
CA ASP A 233 -12.05 7.10 -5.42
C ASP A 233 -10.96 8.07 -5.90
N ASP A 234 -10.07 8.50 -5.02
CA ASP A 234 -9.00 9.43 -5.38
C ASP A 234 -7.67 8.72 -5.62
N PHE A 235 -7.32 8.58 -6.89
CA PHE A 235 -6.01 8.13 -7.33
C PHE A 235 -5.29 9.26 -8.04
N TRP A 236 -3.98 9.29 -7.89
CA TRP A 236 -3.12 10.20 -8.63
C TRP A 236 -2.07 9.40 -9.39
N THR A 237 -1.57 10.00 -10.47
CA THR A 237 -0.50 9.46 -11.29
C THR A 237 0.63 10.47 -11.32
N ASP A 238 1.84 9.98 -11.11
CA ASP A 238 3.06 10.76 -11.24
C ASP A 238 4.06 10.03 -12.12
N VAL A 239 4.73 10.82 -12.93
CA VAL A 239 5.79 10.36 -13.82
C VAL A 239 6.92 11.34 -13.67
N SER A 240 8.02 10.86 -13.11
CA SER A 240 9.18 11.68 -12.81
C SER A 240 10.40 11.22 -13.62
N LEU A 241 11.29 12.17 -13.91
CA LEU A 241 12.61 11.92 -14.45
C LEU A 241 13.61 12.30 -13.36
N ARG A 242 14.31 11.31 -12.83
CA ARG A 242 15.35 11.51 -11.82
C ARG A 242 16.71 11.53 -12.50
N TYR A 243 17.56 12.50 -12.11
CA TYR A 243 18.98 12.51 -12.46
C TYR A 243 19.79 12.35 -11.18
N GLU A 244 20.53 11.26 -11.06
CA GLU A 244 21.32 10.95 -9.89
C GLU A 244 22.78 10.82 -10.26
N ARG A 245 23.66 11.66 -9.68
CA ARG A 245 25.11 11.63 -9.87
C ARG A 245 25.79 11.78 -8.52
N GLU A 246 26.61 10.80 -8.16
CA GLU A 246 27.36 10.82 -6.91
C GLU A 246 28.84 11.16 -7.16
N VAL A 247 29.34 12.16 -6.42
CA VAL A 247 30.73 12.61 -6.50
C VAL A 247 31.35 12.55 -5.11
N TYR A 248 32.24 11.59 -4.93
CA TYR A 248 32.96 11.37 -3.70
C TYR A 248 34.26 12.15 -3.70
N GLN A 249 34.44 13.04 -2.73
CA GLN A 249 35.72 13.73 -2.51
C GLN A 249 36.28 13.40 -1.13
N TRP A 250 37.52 12.93 -1.09
CA TRP A 250 38.21 12.70 0.19
C TRP A 250 39.67 13.16 0.13
N LYS A 251 40.25 13.37 1.32
CA LYS A 251 41.62 13.86 1.50
C LYS A 251 42.48 12.82 2.19
N LYS A 252 43.66 12.54 1.63
CA LYS A 252 44.70 11.70 2.27
C LYS A 252 46.02 12.47 2.30
N GLY A 253 46.45 12.89 3.49
CA GLY A 253 47.58 13.82 3.63
C GLY A 253 47.25 15.19 3.03
N ASN A 254 48.10 15.71 2.14
CA ASN A 254 47.87 16.98 1.42
C ASN A 254 47.25 16.81 0.03
N VAL A 255 46.81 15.59 -0.33
CA VAL A 255 46.26 15.26 -1.64
C VAL A 255 44.75 15.03 -1.53
N PHE A 256 44.00 15.58 -2.49
CA PHE A 256 42.57 15.35 -2.66
C PHE A 256 42.34 14.28 -3.74
N PHE A 257 41.36 13.43 -3.51
CA PHE A 257 40.90 12.40 -4.44
C PHE A 257 39.44 12.69 -4.76
N ILE A 258 39.06 12.44 -6.02
CA ILE A 258 37.69 12.55 -6.52
C ILE A 258 37.36 11.23 -7.20
N HIS A 259 36.24 10.62 -6.82
CA HIS A 259 35.66 9.46 -7.48
C HIS A 259 34.23 9.79 -7.88
N GLU A 260 33.82 9.32 -9.05
CA GLU A 260 32.47 9.48 -9.57
C GLU A 260 31.90 8.09 -9.74
N GLU A 261 30.74 7.83 -9.13
CA GLU A 261 29.97 6.61 -9.35
C GLU A 261 28.79 6.93 -10.27
N ASN A 262 28.51 6.01 -11.18
CA ASN A 262 27.35 6.10 -12.07
C ASN A 262 26.11 5.64 -11.29
N GLY A 263 24.96 6.27 -11.53
CA GLY A 263 23.73 6.15 -10.73
C GLY A 263 23.10 4.76 -10.62
N LYS A 264 23.71 3.72 -11.22
CA LYS A 264 23.44 2.31 -10.93
C LYS A 264 24.71 1.74 -10.28
N GLY A 265 24.66 1.60 -8.95
CA GLY A 265 25.76 1.05 -8.15
C GLY A 265 26.29 -0.25 -8.75
N MET A 266 27.60 -0.50 -8.57
CA MET A 266 28.26 -1.72 -9.03
C MET A 266 27.40 -2.95 -8.70
N ASP A 267 27.00 -3.70 -9.72
CA ASP A 267 26.72 -5.13 -9.53
C ASP A 267 27.91 -5.70 -8.76
N GLU A 268 27.64 -6.40 -7.66
CA GLU A 268 28.62 -7.13 -6.83
C GLU A 268 29.26 -8.27 -7.63
N THR A 269 29.98 -7.96 -8.70
CA THR A 269 30.89 -8.86 -9.38
C THR A 269 32.08 -8.05 -9.88
N ASP A 270 32.98 -7.71 -8.96
CA ASP A 270 34.37 -8.11 -9.12
C ASP A 270 35.13 -7.96 -7.79
N ARG A 271 35.85 -9.04 -7.46
CA ARG A 271 36.50 -9.35 -6.18
C ARG A 271 37.64 -8.42 -5.77
#